data_AF-A0A383C8P5-F1
#
_entry.id   AF-A0A383C8P5-F1
#
_cell.length_a   1.000
_cell.length_b   1.000
_cell.length_c   1.000
_cell.angle_alpha   90.00
_cell.angle_beta   90.00
_cell.angle_gamma   90.00
#
_symmetry.space_group_name_H-M   'P 1'
#
loop_
_entity.id
_entity.type
_entity.pdbx_description
1 polymer ?
#
loop_
_entity_poly.entity_id
_entity_poly.type
_entity_poly.pdbx_seq_one_letter_code
_entity_poly.pdbx_strand_id
1 'polypeptide(L)'
;MAKVKNRRFTRFGVVVSLFTLAVFGLFSLGIVWLRMEISENASTCGLLEDAREKVNRRLRALRGQRSASMRPTRLAALVKGRLSMPPVSNQFYITEGEMKKRLSSDDSSITSPRSRTLAGNFVQ
;
A
#
# COMPACT_ATOMS: atom_id res chain seq x y z
N MET A 1 59.21 -53.63 25.64
CA MET A 1 57.87 -53.02 25.42
C MET A 1 57.87 -51.58 24.86
N ALA A 2 59.00 -50.88 24.70
CA ALA A 2 59.03 -49.47 24.26
C ALA A 2 58.66 -49.22 22.78
N LYS A 3 58.90 -50.19 21.88
CA LYS A 3 58.75 -50.03 20.42
C LYS A 3 57.28 -49.89 19.94
N VAL A 4 56.33 -50.43 20.71
CA VAL A 4 54.89 -50.38 20.39
C VAL A 4 54.27 -49.01 20.72
N LYS A 5 54.80 -48.31 21.73
CA LYS A 5 54.27 -47.01 22.18
C LYS A 5 54.54 -45.90 21.14
N ASN A 6 55.73 -45.88 20.53
CA ASN A 6 56.09 -44.92 19.47
C ASN A 6 55.30 -45.09 18.16
N ARG A 7 54.95 -46.33 17.78
CA ARG A 7 54.12 -46.58 16.59
C ARG A 7 52.68 -46.08 16.76
N ARG A 8 52.13 -46.11 17.97
CA ARG A 8 50.79 -45.55 18.24
C ARG A 8 50.82 -44.03 18.14
N PHE A 9 51.82 -43.36 18.71
CA PHE A 9 51.92 -41.89 18.69
C PHE A 9 52.08 -41.33 17.27
N THR A 10 52.88 -41.98 16.43
CA THR A 10 53.03 -41.59 15.01
C THR A 10 51.75 -41.81 14.21
N ARG A 11 51.01 -42.90 14.44
CA ARG A 11 49.69 -43.12 13.82
C ARG A 11 48.66 -42.08 14.25
N PHE A 12 48.62 -41.73 15.54
CA PHE A 12 47.76 -40.65 16.02
C PHE A 12 48.11 -39.31 15.39
N GLY A 13 49.40 -38.98 15.26
CA GLY A 13 49.83 -37.76 14.57
C GLY A 13 49.40 -37.70 13.11
N VAL A 14 49.52 -38.81 12.37
CA VAL A 14 49.06 -38.90 10.98
C VAL A 14 47.54 -38.73 10.87
N VAL A 15 46.76 -39.35 11.77
CA VAL A 15 45.29 -39.21 11.76
C VAL A 15 44.88 -37.77 12.08
N VAL A 16 45.50 -37.13 13.08
CA VAL A 16 45.21 -35.74 13.43
C VAL A 16 45.58 -34.80 12.28
N SER A 17 46.73 -35.01 11.63
CA SER A 17 47.15 -34.21 10.48
C SER A 17 46.22 -34.36 9.27
N LEU A 18 45.72 -35.58 9.02
CA LEU A 18 44.74 -35.80 7.94
C LEU A 18 43.39 -35.16 8.27
N PHE A 19 42.97 -35.25 9.54
CA PHE A 19 41.73 -34.64 9.99
C PHE A 19 41.76 -33.12 9.87
N THR A 20 42.85 -32.47 10.30
CA THR A 20 42.99 -31.01 10.16
C THR A 20 43.03 -30.59 8.69
N LEU A 21 43.74 -31.32 7.83
CA LEU A 21 43.73 -31.08 6.38
C LEU A 21 42.33 -31.20 5.78
N ALA A 22 41.55 -32.22 6.17
CA ALA A 22 40.19 -32.41 5.69
C ALA A 22 39.25 -31.28 6.15
N VAL A 23 39.35 -30.88 7.42
CA VAL A 23 38.55 -29.76 7.96
C VAL A 23 38.91 -28.45 7.26
N PHE A 24 40.19 -28.15 7.08
CA PHE A 24 40.62 -26.95 6.36
C PHE A 24 40.16 -26.96 4.89
N GLY A 25 40.23 -28.11 4.23
CA GLY A 25 39.72 -28.29 2.87
C GLY A 25 38.22 -27.99 2.76
N LEU A 26 37.41 -28.65 3.58
CA LEU A 26 35.95 -28.45 3.59
C LEU A 26 35.57 -27.02 3.98
N PHE A 27 36.26 -26.44 4.97
CA PHE A 27 36.02 -25.08 5.41
C PHE A 27 36.32 -24.06 4.31
N SER A 28 37.39 -24.27 3.54
CA SER A 28 37.72 -23.40 2.40
C SER A 28 36.65 -23.44 1.29
N LEU A 29 36.10 -24.62 0.98
CA LEU A 29 34.97 -24.75 0.05
C LEU A 29 33.71 -24.05 0.59
N GLY A 30 33.44 -24.17 1.89
CA GLY A 30 32.31 -23.50 2.54
C GLY A 30 32.37 -21.97 2.44
N ILE A 31 33.54 -21.37 2.61
CA ILE A 31 33.73 -19.91 2.46
C ILE A 31 33.49 -19.47 1.01
N VAL A 32 33.98 -20.23 0.03
CA VAL A 32 33.77 -19.90 -1.40
C VAL A 32 32.29 -20.00 -1.76
N TRP A 33 31.60 -21.03 -1.29
CA TRP A 33 30.16 -21.18 -1.49
C TRP A 33 29.38 -20.03 -0.86
N LEU A 34 29.67 -19.71 0.40
CA LEU A 34 29.04 -18.60 1.10
C LEU A 34 29.23 -17.27 0.35
N ARG A 35 30.42 -17.04 -0.23
CA ARG A 35 30.68 -15.83 -1.04
C ARG A 35 29.83 -15.82 -2.31
N MET A 36 29.67 -16.96 -2.97
CA MET A 36 28.81 -17.08 -4.16
C MET A 36 27.35 -16.77 -3.80
N GLU A 37 26.86 -17.35 -2.70
CA GLU A 37 25.48 -17.19 -2.23
C GLU A 37 25.19 -15.74 -1.76
N ILE A 38 26.14 -15.10 -1.07
CA ILE A 38 26.04 -13.68 -0.72
C ILE A 38 25.98 -12.81 -1.99
N SER A 39 26.76 -13.14 -3.03
CA SER A 39 26.74 -12.38 -4.29
C SER A 39 25.39 -12.51 -5.01
N GLU A 40 24.82 -13.71 -5.04
CA GLU A 40 23.50 -13.95 -5.62
C GLU A 40 22.41 -13.21 -4.85
N ASN A 41 22.42 -13.31 -3.52
CA ASN A 41 21.49 -12.61 -2.64
C ASN A 41 21.64 -11.08 -2.69
N ALA A 42 22.86 -10.58 -2.90
CA ALA A 42 23.09 -9.15 -3.10
C ALA A 42 22.47 -8.66 -4.42
N SER A 43 22.54 -9.45 -5.48
CA SER A 43 21.93 -9.11 -6.77
C SER A 43 20.40 -9.06 -6.68
N THR A 44 19.78 -10.03 -5.99
CA THR A 44 18.32 -10.07 -5.81
C THR A 44 17.85 -8.94 -4.89
N CYS A 45 18.60 -8.64 -3.82
CA CYS A 45 18.35 -7.48 -2.96
C CYS A 45 18.42 -6.16 -3.76
N GLY A 46 19.41 -6.01 -4.64
CA GLY A 46 19.54 -4.85 -5.52
C GLY A 46 18.33 -4.67 -6.45
N LEU A 47 17.85 -5.75 -7.06
CA LEU A 47 16.64 -5.71 -7.90
C LEU A 47 15.39 -5.32 -7.10
N LEU A 48 15.25 -5.81 -5.87
CA LEU A 48 14.13 -5.48 -5.00
C LEU A 48 14.19 -4.03 -4.51
N GLU A 49 15.37 -3.52 -4.17
CA GLU A 49 15.57 -2.12 -3.79
C GLU A 49 15.23 -1.17 -4.95
N ASP A 50 15.64 -1.52 -6.18
CA ASP A 50 15.28 -0.77 -7.38
C ASP A 50 13.77 -0.75 -7.64
N ALA A 51 13.10 -1.90 -7.48
CA ALA A 51 11.65 -1.99 -7.60
C ALA A 51 10.95 -1.14 -6.54
N ARG A 52 11.42 -1.21 -5.29
CA ARG A 52 10.93 -0.39 -4.18
C ARG A 52 11.09 1.10 -4.47
N GLU A 53 12.25 1.53 -4.96
CA GLU A 53 12.51 2.94 -5.26
C GLU A 53 11.63 3.44 -6.42
N LYS A 54 11.44 2.62 -7.47
CA LYS A 54 10.50 2.94 -8.56
C LYS A 54 9.08 3.17 -8.05
N VAL A 55 8.59 2.29 -7.16
CA VAL A 55 7.25 2.44 -6.55
C VAL A 55 7.19 3.68 -5.66
N ASN A 56 8.21 3.94 -4.86
CA ASN A 56 8.25 5.10 -3.95
C ASN A 56 8.24 6.42 -4.73
N ARG A 57 9.00 6.52 -5.82
CA ARG A 57 8.97 7.70 -6.73
C ARG A 57 7.58 7.92 -7.30
N ARG A 58 6.92 6.87 -7.81
CA ARG A 58 5.55 6.95 -8.33
C ARG A 58 4.57 7.38 -7.25
N LEU A 59 4.68 6.84 -6.04
CA LEU A 59 3.82 7.19 -4.92
C LEU A 59 3.99 8.65 -4.50
N ARG A 60 5.23 9.17 -4.47
CA ARG A 60 5.49 10.60 -4.20
C ARG A 60 4.87 11.49 -5.28
N ALA A 61 5.03 11.13 -6.56
CA ALA A 61 4.42 11.88 -7.66
C ALA A 61 2.88 11.89 -7.55
N LEU A 62 2.26 10.75 -7.25
CA LEU A 62 0.81 10.63 -7.09
C LEU A 62 0.30 11.45 -5.89
N ARG A 63 1.01 11.41 -4.76
CA ARG A 63 0.72 12.26 -3.60
C ARG A 63 0.84 13.75 -3.94
N GLY A 64 1.84 14.13 -4.74
CA GLY A 64 2.01 15.50 -5.23
C GLY A 64 0.86 15.95 -6.14
N GLN A 65 0.38 15.07 -7.03
CA GLN A 65 -0.79 15.34 -7.85
C GLN A 65 -2.06 15.50 -7.01
N ARG A 66 -2.27 14.61 -6.03
CA ARG A 66 -3.41 14.67 -5.11
C ARG A 66 -3.39 15.95 -4.26
N SER A 67 -2.24 16.36 -3.74
CA SER A 67 -2.15 17.61 -2.98
C SER A 67 -2.40 18.82 -3.89
N ALA A 68 -1.90 18.80 -5.12
CA ALA A 68 -2.16 19.84 -6.09
C ALA A 68 -3.64 19.93 -6.51
N SER A 69 -4.35 18.79 -6.61
CA SER A 69 -5.79 18.78 -6.91
C SER A 69 -6.66 19.23 -5.74
N MET A 70 -6.24 18.97 -4.49
CA MET A 70 -6.93 19.42 -3.28
C MET A 70 -6.66 20.89 -2.92
N ARG A 71 -5.89 21.63 -3.73
CA ARG A 71 -5.66 23.06 -3.47
C ARG A 71 -6.99 23.82 -3.47
N PRO A 72 -7.24 24.72 -2.48
CA PRO A 72 -8.50 25.46 -2.36
C PRO A 72 -8.88 26.21 -3.64
N THR A 73 -7.91 26.71 -4.39
CA THR A 73 -8.11 27.38 -5.69
C THR A 73 -8.71 26.45 -6.74
N ARG A 74 -8.24 25.20 -6.83
CA ARG A 74 -8.80 24.19 -7.74
C ARG A 74 -10.15 23.69 -7.26
N LEU A 75 -10.34 23.51 -5.96
CA LEU A 75 -11.64 23.15 -5.39
C LEU A 75 -12.69 24.25 -5.65
N ALA A 76 -12.34 25.52 -5.46
CA ALA A 76 -13.20 26.65 -5.75
C ALA A 76 -13.59 26.72 -7.24
N ALA A 77 -12.66 26.38 -8.15
CA ALA A 77 -12.95 26.31 -9.58
C ALA A 77 -13.92 25.17 -9.93
N LEU A 78 -13.79 23.99 -9.30
CA LEU A 78 -14.69 22.84 -9.51
C LEU A 78 -16.11 23.09 -8.96
N VAL A 79 -16.22 23.98 -7.98
CA VAL A 79 -17.47 24.23 -7.24
C VAL A 79 -18.08 25.60 -7.60
N LYS A 80 -17.43 26.36 -8.49
CA LYS A 80 -17.90 27.66 -8.98
C LYS A 80 -19.28 27.50 -9.63
N GLY A 81 -20.29 28.13 -9.04
CA GLY A 81 -21.68 28.09 -9.49
C GLY A 81 -22.53 26.95 -8.90
N ARG A 82 -21.93 25.97 -8.20
CA ARG A 82 -22.65 24.89 -7.49
C ARG A 82 -22.92 25.21 -6.02
N LEU A 83 -22.10 26.06 -5.40
CA LEU A 83 -22.29 26.52 -4.01
C LEU A 83 -23.02 27.87 -3.89
N SER A 84 -23.62 28.37 -4.97
CA SER A 84 -24.45 29.57 -4.88
C SER A 84 -25.66 29.26 -4.00
N MET A 85 -25.85 30.05 -2.93
CA MET A 85 -27.05 29.95 -2.10
C MET A 85 -28.28 30.15 -3.02
N PRO A 86 -29.26 29.23 -3.01
CA PRO A 86 -30.45 29.39 -3.84
C PRO A 86 -31.16 30.69 -3.44
N PRO A 87 -31.83 31.38 -4.38
CA PRO A 87 -32.56 32.61 -4.07
C PRO A 87 -33.57 32.36 -2.95
N VAL A 88 -33.83 33.40 -2.14
CA VAL A 88 -34.70 33.33 -0.95
C VAL A 88 -36.09 32.75 -1.28
N SER A 89 -36.55 32.89 -2.53
CA SER A 89 -37.79 32.30 -3.05
C SER A 89 -37.84 30.76 -2.98
N ASN A 90 -36.69 30.08 -2.96
CA ASN A 90 -36.58 28.62 -2.94
C ASN A 90 -36.07 28.10 -1.59
N GLN A 91 -35.98 28.96 -0.56
CA GLN A 91 -35.60 28.58 0.79
C GLN A 91 -36.86 28.40 1.64
N PHE A 92 -37.08 27.17 2.12
CA PHE A 92 -38.15 26.87 3.07
C PHE A 92 -37.56 26.75 4.47
N TYR A 93 -37.96 27.65 5.37
CA TYR A 93 -37.61 27.57 6.78
C TYR A 93 -38.60 26.64 7.47
N ILE A 94 -38.20 25.40 7.71
CA ILE A 94 -39.02 24.42 8.40
C ILE A 94 -38.80 24.59 9.90
N THR A 95 -39.88 24.79 10.65
CA THR A 95 -39.86 24.84 12.12
C THR A 95 -39.86 23.43 12.71
N GLU A 96 -39.37 23.26 13.93
CA GLU A 96 -39.28 21.92 14.58
C GLU A 96 -40.63 21.20 14.64
N GLY A 97 -41.73 21.94 14.82
CA GLY A 97 -43.10 21.40 14.82
C GLY A 97 -43.53 20.87 13.45
N GLU A 98 -43.09 21.52 12.37
CA GLU A 98 -43.43 21.14 10.99
C GLU A 98 -42.60 19.94 10.52
N MET A 99 -41.36 19.82 11.01
CA MET A 99 -40.49 18.65 10.79
C MET A 99 -41.05 17.39 11.47
N LYS A 100 -41.51 17.50 12.73
CA LYS A 100 -42.15 16.37 13.45
C LYS A 100 -43.43 15.91 12.77
N LYS A 101 -44.23 16.85 12.24
CA LYS A 101 -45.49 16.55 11.54
C LYS A 101 -45.29 15.79 10.22
N ARG A 102 -44.21 16.07 9.49
CA ARG A 102 -43.86 15.33 8.25
C ARG A 102 -43.24 13.97 8.54
N LEU A 103 -42.39 13.84 9.57
CA LEU A 103 -41.83 12.55 9.97
C LEU A 103 -42.89 11.58 10.55
N SER A 104 -43.95 12.10 11.15
CA SER A 104 -45.04 11.28 11.72
C SER A 104 -46.11 10.88 10.70
N SER A 105 -46.04 11.40 9.47
CA SER A 105 -47.05 11.11 8.43
C SER A 105 -46.71 9.90 7.54
N ASP A 106 -45.56 9.25 7.74
CA ASP A 106 -45.10 8.15 6.86
C ASP A 106 -45.59 6.73 7.27
N ASP A 107 -46.41 6.60 8.31
CA ASP A 107 -47.03 5.30 8.67
C ASP A 107 -48.47 5.12 8.14
N SER A 108 -48.99 6.07 7.36
CA SER A 108 -50.29 5.89 6.70
C SER A 108 -50.32 6.49 5.30
N SER A 109 -50.08 5.61 4.32
CA SER A 109 -50.69 5.61 2.98
C SER A 109 -51.23 6.95 2.47
N ILE A 110 -50.59 7.55 1.48
CA ILE A 110 -51.27 8.11 0.29
C ILE A 110 -50.29 8.12 -0.88
N THR A 111 -50.57 7.21 -1.81
CA THR A 111 -50.34 7.35 -3.23
C THR A 111 -50.79 8.76 -3.68
N SER A 112 -49.85 9.70 -3.83
CA SER A 112 -50.15 10.97 -4.49
C SER A 112 -49.99 10.79 -6.00
N PRO A 113 -51.04 11.01 -6.81
CA PRO A 113 -50.93 10.89 -8.25
C PRO A 113 -49.98 11.96 -8.75
N ARG A 114 -48.96 11.51 -9.46
CA ARG A 114 -48.04 12.28 -10.27
C ARG A 114 -48.83 13.17 -11.23
N SER A 115 -49.14 14.40 -10.81
CA SER A 115 -49.56 15.47 -11.70
C SER A 115 -48.39 15.82 -12.62
N ARG A 116 -48.35 15.16 -13.78
CA ARG A 116 -47.69 15.66 -14.97
C ARG A 116 -48.65 16.65 -15.62
N THR A 117 -48.42 17.93 -15.40
CA THR A 117 -48.81 18.98 -16.34
C THR A 117 -47.60 19.89 -16.55
N LEU A 118 -46.68 19.39 -17.37
CA LEU A 118 -45.72 20.18 -18.13
C LEU A 118 -46.00 19.93 -19.61
N ALA A 119 -46.98 20.65 -20.13
CA ALA A 119 -47.17 21.02 -21.53
C ALA A 119 -47.66 22.46 -21.41
N GLY A 120 -46.99 23.50 -21.89
CA GLY A 120 -46.07 23.61 -23.01
C GLY A 120 -46.41 24.94 -23.65
N ASN A 121 -46.01 26.05 -23.00
CA ASN A 121 -46.15 27.38 -23.59
C ASN A 121 -44.77 27.81 -24.08
N PHE A 122 -44.52 27.54 -25.37
CA PHE A 122 -43.53 28.26 -26.15
C PHE A 122 -44.23 28.67 -27.45
N VAL A 123 -44.83 29.86 -27.42
CA VAL A 123 -45.31 30.58 -28.60
C VAL A 123 -44.19 31.52 -29.03
N GLN A 124 -43.98 31.54 -30.35
CA GLN A 124 -43.04 32.34 -31.12
C GLN A 124 -43.32 33.84 -31.04
#